data_AF-A0A1Q6XFC3-F1
#
_entry.id   AF-A0A1Q6XFC3-F1
#
_cell.length_a   1.000
_cell.length_b   1.000
_cell.length_c   1.000
_cell.angle_alpha   90.00
_cell.angle_beta   90.00
_cell.angle_gamma   90.00
#
_symmetry.space_group_name_H-M   'P 1'
#
loop_
_entity.id
_entity.type
_entity.pdbx_description
1 polymer ?
#
loop_
_entity_poly.entity_id
_entity_poly.type
_entity_poly.pdbx_seq_one_letter_code
_entity_poly.pdbx_strand_id
1 'polypeptide(L)'
;MNKKRLVRSTTVLCVRRNGSVVMAGDGQVTLGESVIKHSAKKIRRLYQDKILAGFAGSTADAFTLFSRFESKLEQYHGNLGRGAVELAKDWRTDKFLRHLEALLLVTDKEQTFLLSGQGDVIEPDGGIAAIGSGAPYAQAAAQALAEHSQLSARQIAEEAMKIAGKMCIYTNDKVTIEEL
;
A
#
# COMPACT_ATOMS: atom_id res chain seq x y z
N MET A 1 -30.04 3.42 -11.70
CA MET A 1 -28.93 3.20 -10.74
C MET A 1 -27.74 2.64 -11.50
N ASN A 2 -26.82 3.49 -11.97
CA ASN A 2 -25.59 3.01 -12.60
C ASN A 2 -24.69 2.43 -11.51
N LYS A 3 -24.66 1.10 -11.37
CA LYS A 3 -23.59 0.43 -10.62
C LYS A 3 -22.29 0.79 -11.34
N LYS A 4 -21.55 1.77 -10.81
CA LYS A 4 -20.17 2.06 -11.24
C LYS A 4 -19.45 0.71 -11.32
N ARG A 5 -18.90 0.38 -12.48
CA ARG A 5 -18.06 -0.81 -12.66
C ARG A 5 -16.92 -0.70 -11.64
N LEU A 6 -17.02 -1.46 -10.56
CA LEU A 6 -16.10 -1.39 -9.45
C LEU A 6 -14.87 -2.22 -9.81
N VAL A 7 -13.76 -1.56 -10.04
CA VAL A 7 -12.45 -2.23 -10.15
C VAL A 7 -11.99 -2.49 -8.72
N ARG A 8 -11.80 -3.76 -8.37
CA ARG A 8 -11.23 -4.18 -7.08
C ARG A 8 -9.80 -4.64 -7.32
N SER A 9 -8.85 -3.97 -6.68
CA SER A 9 -7.41 -4.17 -6.83
C SER A 9 -6.68 -3.41 -5.73
N THR A 10 -5.46 -3.76 -5.37
CA THR A 10 -4.99 -5.10 -4.97
C THR A 10 -5.03 -5.13 -3.44
N THR A 11 -4.35 -6.06 -2.79
CA THR A 11 -3.95 -5.99 -1.38
C THR A 11 -2.48 -5.62 -1.31
N VAL A 12 -2.15 -4.64 -0.48
CA VAL A 12 -0.76 -4.28 -0.17
C VAL A 12 -0.59 -4.30 1.35
N LEU A 13 0.51 -4.89 1.81
CA LEU A 13 0.88 -5.03 3.21
C LEU A 13 2.29 -4.50 3.40
N CYS A 14 2.50 -3.68 4.42
CA CYS A 14 3.80 -3.27 4.92
C CYS A 14 4.04 -3.94 6.28
N VAL A 15 5.24 -4.46 6.48
CA VAL A 15 5.72 -5.06 7.73
C VAL A 15 7.11 -4.50 8.04
N ARG A 16 7.24 -3.82 9.18
CA ARG A 16 8.51 -3.42 9.79
C ARG A 16 8.76 -4.30 11.00
N ARG A 17 9.91 -4.97 11.02
CA ARG A 17 10.37 -5.76 12.16
C ARG A 17 11.88 -5.77 12.23
N ASN A 18 12.43 -5.57 13.42
CA ASN A 18 13.87 -5.69 13.73
C ASN A 18 14.77 -4.89 12.75
N GLY A 19 14.38 -3.66 12.41
CA GLY A 19 15.12 -2.79 11.50
C GLY A 19 15.02 -3.14 10.01
N SER A 20 14.22 -4.14 9.64
CA SER A 20 13.89 -4.48 8.25
C SER A 20 12.46 -4.06 7.92
N VAL A 21 12.27 -3.51 6.71
CA VAL A 21 10.96 -3.11 6.19
C VAL A 21 10.68 -3.87 4.91
N VAL A 22 9.51 -4.51 4.85
CA VAL A 22 9.05 -5.28 3.70
C VAL A 22 7.67 -4.80 3.30
N MET A 23 7.50 -4.50 2.01
CA MET A 23 6.19 -4.26 1.41
C MET A 23 5.86 -5.39 0.43
N ALA A 24 4.72 -6.03 0.62
CA ALA A 24 4.21 -7.11 -0.20
C ALA A 24 2.87 -6.72 -0.82
N GLY A 25 2.64 -7.11 -2.07
CA GLY A 25 1.41 -6.79 -2.78
C GLY A 25 1.04 -7.85 -3.79
N ASP A 26 -0.24 -8.26 -3.79
CA ASP A 26 -0.74 -9.23 -4.77
C ASP A 26 -1.00 -8.57 -6.13
N GLY A 27 -1.18 -9.41 -7.15
CA GLY A 27 -1.32 -8.95 -8.52
C GLY A 27 -2.74 -8.99 -9.09
N GLN A 28 -3.76 -9.36 -8.30
CA GLN A 28 -5.11 -9.55 -8.81
C GLN A 28 -5.81 -8.22 -9.12
N VAL A 29 -6.29 -8.10 -10.36
CA VAL A 29 -7.17 -7.03 -10.80
C VAL A 29 -8.50 -7.65 -11.20
N THR A 30 -9.56 -7.28 -10.49
CA THR A 30 -10.92 -7.78 -10.74
C THR A 30 -11.79 -6.64 -11.27
N LEU A 31 -12.43 -6.86 -12.41
CA LEU A 31 -13.37 -5.91 -13.01
C LEU A 31 -14.76 -6.54 -13.03
N GLY A 32 -15.65 -6.03 -12.18
CA GLY A 32 -16.95 -6.66 -11.96
C GLY A 32 -16.76 -8.05 -11.34
N GLU A 33 -17.17 -9.09 -12.05
CA GLU A 33 -17.12 -10.49 -11.59
C GLU A 33 -15.96 -11.28 -12.21
N SER A 34 -15.15 -10.66 -13.07
CA SER A 34 -14.06 -11.34 -13.79
C SER A 34 -12.69 -10.85 -13.35
N VAL A 35 -11.78 -11.79 -13.12
CA VAL A 35 -10.36 -11.49 -12.95
C VAL A 35 -9.76 -11.19 -14.32
N ILE A 36 -9.22 -9.98 -14.48
CA ILE A 36 -8.66 -9.51 -15.75
C ILE A 36 -7.13 -9.53 -15.79
N LYS A 37 -6.48 -9.57 -14.63
CA LYS A 37 -5.01 -9.65 -14.51
C LYS A 37 -4.63 -10.30 -13.19
N HIS A 38 -3.58 -11.12 -13.21
CA HIS A 38 -3.07 -11.81 -12.03
C HIS A 38 -1.74 -11.25 -11.51
N SER A 39 -1.06 -10.39 -12.28
CA SER A 39 0.32 -9.95 -12.03
C SER A 39 0.49 -8.42 -12.09
N ALA A 40 -0.49 -7.68 -11.57
CA ALA A 40 -0.31 -6.23 -11.38
C ALA A 40 0.81 -5.95 -10.38
N LYS A 41 1.60 -4.89 -10.64
CA LYS A 41 2.59 -4.37 -9.70
C LYS A 41 2.06 -3.05 -9.16
N LYS A 42 1.80 -3.00 -7.85
CA LYS A 42 1.23 -1.84 -7.15
C LYS A 42 2.16 -1.24 -6.11
N ILE A 43 3.35 -1.81 -5.98
CA ILE A 43 4.45 -1.31 -5.17
C ILE A 43 5.45 -0.66 -6.10
N ARG A 44 5.97 0.48 -5.69
CA ARG A 44 7.02 1.22 -6.39
C ARG A 44 8.04 1.73 -5.39
N ARG A 45 9.30 1.68 -5.79
CA ARG A 45 10.40 2.36 -5.11
C ARG A 45 10.47 3.82 -5.55
N LEU A 46 10.60 4.72 -4.60
CA LEU A 46 10.71 6.16 -4.78
C LEU A 46 11.96 6.69 -4.06
N TYR A 47 12.36 7.90 -4.40
CA TYR A 47 13.44 8.66 -3.79
C TYR A 47 14.73 7.83 -3.70
N GLN A 48 15.32 7.55 -4.86
CA GLN A 48 16.57 6.77 -4.97
C GLN A 48 16.48 5.41 -4.26
N ASP A 49 15.34 4.74 -4.42
CA ASP A 49 15.04 3.43 -3.83
C ASP A 49 14.99 3.37 -2.29
N LYS A 50 14.96 4.52 -1.61
CA LYS A 50 14.93 4.62 -0.13
C LYS A 50 13.52 4.55 0.45
N ILE A 51 12.48 4.74 -0.37
CA ILE A 51 11.09 4.75 0.06
C ILE A 51 10.30 3.72 -0.74
N LEU A 52 9.48 2.93 -0.06
CA LEU A 52 8.49 2.06 -0.68
C LEU A 52 7.12 2.73 -0.65
N ALA A 53 6.42 2.69 -1.78
CA ALA A 53 5.08 3.21 -1.90
C ALA A 53 4.15 2.17 -2.55
N GLY A 54 2.99 1.94 -1.92
CA GLY A 54 1.96 1.01 -2.34
C GLY A 54 0.62 1.71 -2.54
N PHE A 55 -0.09 1.39 -3.62
CA PHE A 55 -1.39 2.02 -3.91
C PHE A 55 -2.43 0.99 -4.36
N ALA A 56 -3.53 0.89 -3.63
CA ALA A 56 -4.61 -0.07 -3.87
C ALA A 56 -5.78 0.55 -4.66
N GLY A 57 -5.46 1.17 -5.80
CA GLY A 57 -6.44 1.81 -6.69
C GLY A 57 -6.10 1.64 -8.17
N SER A 58 -6.65 2.52 -9.01
CA SER A 58 -6.39 2.49 -10.45
C SER A 58 -4.92 2.73 -10.76
N THR A 59 -4.43 2.18 -11.87
CA THR A 59 -3.01 2.34 -12.25
C THR A 59 -2.70 3.79 -12.64
N ALA A 60 -3.64 4.50 -13.28
CA ALA A 60 -3.45 5.89 -13.66
C ALA A 60 -3.28 6.80 -12.42
N ASP A 61 -4.17 6.64 -11.43
CA ASP A 61 -4.10 7.41 -10.18
C ASP A 61 -2.81 7.09 -9.42
N ALA A 62 -2.38 5.82 -9.41
CA ALA A 62 -1.11 5.41 -8.80
C ALA A 62 0.08 6.18 -9.40
N PHE A 63 0.17 6.24 -10.74
CA PHE A 63 1.26 6.95 -11.41
C PHE A 63 1.27 8.43 -11.07
N THR A 64 0.09 9.07 -11.06
CA THR A 64 -0.03 10.48 -10.71
C THR A 64 0.40 10.73 -9.27
N LEU A 65 -0.08 9.95 -8.31
CA LEU A 65 0.25 10.12 -6.89
C LEU A 65 1.71 9.82 -6.60
N PHE A 66 2.28 8.76 -7.19
CA PHE A 66 3.71 8.47 -7.05
C PHE A 66 4.57 9.59 -7.62
N SER A 67 4.25 10.12 -8.81
CA SER A 67 4.99 11.23 -9.40
C SER A 67 4.92 12.50 -8.56
N ARG A 68 3.74 12.83 -8.01
CA ARG A 68 3.59 13.99 -7.11
C ARG A 68 4.37 13.78 -5.82
N PHE A 69 4.32 12.57 -5.26
CA PHE A 69 5.02 12.26 -4.03
C PHE A 69 6.54 12.30 -4.20
N GLU A 70 7.07 11.77 -5.31
CA GLU A 70 8.49 11.87 -5.69
C GLU A 70 8.95 13.34 -5.68
N SER A 71 8.18 14.23 -6.29
CA SER A 71 8.48 15.67 -6.29
C SER A 71 8.49 16.29 -4.89
N LYS A 72 7.56 15.88 -4.00
CA LYS A 72 7.58 16.33 -2.59
C LYS A 72 8.79 15.79 -1.85
N LEU A 73 9.16 14.53 -2.07
CA LEU A 73 10.33 13.93 -1.46
C LEU A 73 11.61 14.64 -1.89
N GLU A 74 11.75 14.99 -3.18
CA GLU A 74 12.86 15.80 -3.68
C GLU A 74 12.89 17.19 -3.03
N GLN A 75 11.74 17.87 -2.98
CA GLN A 75 11.61 19.21 -2.39
C GLN A 75 11.97 19.26 -0.91
N TYR A 76 11.63 18.21 -0.15
CA TYR A 76 11.88 18.12 1.29
C TYR A 76 13.03 17.17 1.64
N HIS A 77 13.95 16.94 0.70
CA HIS A 77 15.19 16.18 0.90
C HIS A 77 14.99 14.79 1.52
N GLY A 78 13.92 14.10 1.13
CA GLY A 78 13.59 12.76 1.58
C GLY A 78 12.89 12.68 2.94
N ASN A 79 12.50 13.81 3.53
CA ASN A 79 11.73 13.79 4.77
C ASN A 79 10.33 13.19 4.51
N LEU A 80 10.13 11.93 4.91
CA LEU A 80 8.93 11.16 4.59
C LEU A 80 7.68 11.81 5.18
N GLY A 81 7.68 12.14 6.48
CA GLY A 81 6.53 12.74 7.16
C GLY A 81 6.12 14.09 6.55
N ARG A 82 7.10 14.96 6.25
CA ARG A 82 6.82 16.25 5.60
C ARG A 82 6.31 16.07 4.17
N GLY A 83 6.95 15.19 3.39
CA GLY A 83 6.46 14.87 2.04
C GLY A 83 5.03 14.33 2.07
N ALA A 84 4.70 13.49 3.05
CA ALA A 84 3.40 12.86 3.22
C ALA A 84 2.32 13.90 3.52
N VAL A 85 2.58 14.83 4.45
CA VAL A 85 1.69 15.95 4.77
C VAL A 85 1.46 16.87 3.57
N GLU A 86 2.51 17.20 2.83
CA GLU A 86 2.38 18.12 1.68
C GLU A 86 1.68 17.45 0.50
N LEU A 87 1.88 16.14 0.28
CA LEU A 87 1.08 15.40 -0.69
C LEU A 87 -0.39 15.36 -0.28
N ALA A 88 -0.70 15.12 1.00
CA ALA A 88 -2.09 15.04 1.48
C ALA A 88 -2.84 16.36 1.26
N LYS A 89 -2.18 17.50 1.49
CA LYS A 89 -2.74 18.84 1.20
C LYS A 89 -3.03 19.02 -0.29
N ASP A 90 -2.07 18.67 -1.16
CA ASP A 90 -2.24 18.75 -2.61
C ASP A 90 -3.36 17.81 -3.10
N TRP A 91 -3.42 16.59 -2.58
CA TRP A 91 -4.42 15.59 -2.94
C TRP A 91 -5.83 16.06 -2.55
N ARG A 92 -6.01 16.60 -1.34
CA ARG A 92 -7.30 17.11 -0.86
C ARG A 92 -7.84 18.26 -1.71
N THR A 93 -6.96 19.13 -2.19
CA THR A 93 -7.34 20.31 -2.98
C THR A 93 -7.54 20.00 -4.47
N ASP A 94 -6.97 18.90 -4.96
CA ASP A 94 -7.13 18.47 -6.34
C ASP A 94 -8.57 18.06 -6.66
N LYS A 95 -9.16 18.71 -7.68
CA LYS A 95 -10.56 18.51 -8.08
C LYS A 95 -10.89 17.05 -8.42
N PHE A 96 -9.95 16.31 -8.98
CA PHE A 96 -10.18 14.94 -9.44
C PHE A 96 -9.74 13.92 -8.38
N LEU A 97 -8.55 14.09 -7.82
CA LEU A 97 -7.96 13.09 -6.94
C LEU A 97 -8.66 13.03 -5.57
N ARG A 98 -9.24 14.12 -5.07
CA ARG A 98 -9.92 14.15 -3.74
C ARG A 98 -11.11 13.18 -3.61
N HIS A 99 -11.65 12.71 -4.73
CA HIS A 99 -12.77 11.77 -4.77
C HIS A 99 -12.33 10.30 -4.84
N LEU A 100 -11.02 10.04 -4.79
CA LEU A 100 -10.48 8.69 -4.72
C LEU A 100 -10.74 8.10 -3.33
N GLU A 101 -11.32 6.90 -3.32
CA GLU A 101 -11.54 6.11 -2.11
C GLU A 101 -10.30 5.27 -1.74
N ALA A 102 -9.31 5.20 -2.63
CA ALA A 102 -8.09 4.42 -2.42
C ALA A 102 -7.12 5.14 -1.48
N LEU A 103 -6.39 4.34 -0.69
CA LEU A 103 -5.32 4.78 0.18
C LEU A 103 -3.96 4.59 -0.50
N LEU A 104 -3.01 5.46 -0.13
CA LEU A 104 -1.59 5.35 -0.47
C LEU A 104 -0.82 5.00 0.82
N LEU A 105 -0.07 3.91 0.77
CA LEU A 105 0.77 3.42 1.87
C LEU A 105 2.24 3.70 1.53
N VAL A 106 2.93 4.47 2.35
CA VAL A 106 4.33 4.86 2.11
C VAL A 106 5.18 4.55 3.33
N THR A 107 6.42 4.14 3.12
CA THR A 107 7.33 3.81 4.22
C THR A 107 8.79 4.02 3.83
N ASP A 108 9.59 4.45 4.79
CA ASP A 108 11.04 4.28 4.79
C ASP A 108 11.42 3.25 5.87
N LYS A 109 12.69 3.23 6.29
CA LYS A 109 13.20 2.33 7.33
C LYS A 109 12.64 2.61 8.72
N GLU A 110 12.21 3.83 8.98
CA GLU A 110 11.85 4.34 10.30
C GLU A 110 10.34 4.52 10.45
N GLN A 111 9.67 5.12 9.46
CA GLN A 111 8.28 5.57 9.53
C GLN A 111 7.42 4.98 8.42
N THR A 112 6.13 4.78 8.72
CA THR A 112 5.10 4.36 7.75
C THR A 112 3.93 5.33 7.83
N PHE A 113 3.39 5.74 6.69
CA PHE A 113 2.20 6.57 6.63
C PHE A 113 1.15 6.02 5.68
N LEU A 114 -0.10 6.16 6.09
CA LEU A 114 -1.29 6.00 5.25
C LEU A 114 -1.82 7.39 4.88
N LEU A 115 -2.08 7.56 3.58
CA LEU A 115 -2.52 8.82 2.98
C LEU A 115 -3.84 8.63 2.25
N SER A 116 -4.75 9.60 2.39
CA SER A 116 -6.08 9.58 1.76
C SER A 116 -6.35 10.85 0.94
N GLY A 117 -7.29 10.76 0.00
CA GLY A 117 -7.78 11.92 -0.75
C GLY A 117 -8.55 12.94 0.08
N GLN A 118 -8.91 12.62 1.33
CA GLN A 118 -9.51 13.57 2.29
C GLN A 118 -8.45 14.44 2.99
N GLY A 119 -7.17 14.16 2.76
CA GLY A 119 -6.05 14.86 3.38
C GLY A 119 -5.63 14.27 4.72
N ASP A 120 -6.03 13.02 5.01
CA ASP A 120 -5.58 12.32 6.21
C ASP A 120 -4.14 11.86 6.04
N VAL A 121 -3.36 11.97 7.12
CA VAL A 121 -2.01 11.43 7.26
C VAL A 121 -1.99 10.65 8.56
N ILE A 122 -1.89 9.32 8.46
CA ILE A 122 -2.00 8.43 9.61
C ILE A 122 -0.72 7.61 9.72
N GLU A 123 -0.02 7.76 10.84
CA GLU A 123 1.06 6.87 11.23
C GLU A 123 0.46 5.74 12.11
N PRO A 124 0.54 4.48 11.69
CA PRO A 124 0.03 3.36 12.47
C PRO A 124 0.92 3.14 13.71
N ASP A 125 0.30 2.84 14.86
CA ASP A 125 1.00 2.60 16.12
C ASP A 125 1.95 1.38 16.08
N GLY A 126 1.69 0.45 15.15
CA GLY A 126 2.51 -0.73 14.89
C GLY A 126 3.27 -0.62 13.59
N GLY A 127 4.38 -1.36 13.46
CA GLY A 127 5.13 -1.48 12.21
C GLY A 127 4.39 -2.19 11.06
N ILE A 128 3.09 -2.43 11.18
CA ILE A 128 2.29 -3.22 10.25
C ILE A 128 1.10 -2.40 9.78
N ALA A 129 0.93 -2.29 8.47
CA ALA A 129 -0.21 -1.62 7.86
C ALA A 129 -0.57 -2.28 6.53
N ALA A 130 -1.87 -2.32 6.22
CA ALA A 130 -2.35 -2.86 4.95
C ALA A 130 -3.41 -1.97 4.30
N ILE A 131 -3.48 -2.01 2.98
CA ILE A 131 -4.48 -1.31 2.18
C ILE A 131 -5.06 -2.24 1.10
N GLY A 132 -6.28 -1.91 0.66
CA GLY A 132 -6.95 -2.63 -0.42
C GLY A 132 -7.85 -3.78 0.02
N SER A 133 -8.17 -4.66 -0.92
CA SER A 133 -9.36 -5.53 -0.81
C SER A 133 -9.26 -6.60 0.28
N GLY A 134 -8.06 -7.16 0.49
CA GLY A 134 -7.75 -8.17 1.49
C GLY A 134 -7.00 -7.63 2.70
N ALA A 135 -6.94 -6.30 2.86
CA ALA A 135 -6.14 -5.65 3.90
C ALA A 135 -6.45 -6.14 5.32
N PRO A 136 -7.73 -6.27 5.77
CA PRO A 136 -8.00 -6.74 7.12
C PRO A 136 -7.45 -8.15 7.40
N TYR A 137 -7.51 -9.05 6.41
CA TYR A 137 -6.97 -10.41 6.55
C TYR A 137 -5.45 -10.41 6.62
N ALA A 138 -4.80 -9.67 5.72
CA ALA A 138 -3.35 -9.55 5.68
C ALA A 138 -2.81 -8.91 6.98
N GLN A 139 -3.43 -7.83 7.44
CA GLN A 139 -3.01 -7.13 8.64
C GLN A 139 -3.21 -7.96 9.90
N ALA A 140 -4.36 -8.63 10.06
CA ALA A 140 -4.61 -9.49 11.21
C ALA A 140 -3.63 -10.67 11.26
N ALA A 141 -3.37 -11.31 10.12
CA ALA A 141 -2.39 -12.39 10.02
C ALA A 141 -0.97 -11.91 10.35
N ALA A 142 -0.56 -10.78 9.77
CA ALA A 142 0.76 -10.21 10.02
C ALA A 142 0.95 -9.82 11.50
N GLN A 143 -0.06 -9.22 12.12
CA GLN A 143 -0.04 -8.85 13.53
C GLN A 143 0.15 -10.07 14.42
N ALA A 144 -0.66 -11.10 14.24
CA ALA A 144 -0.57 -12.34 15.03
C ALA A 144 0.80 -13.02 14.86
N LEU A 145 1.34 -13.07 13.63
CA LEU A 145 2.66 -13.64 13.37
C LEU A 145 3.78 -12.80 14.00
N ALA A 146 3.67 -11.47 13.99
CA ALA A 146 4.66 -10.59 14.60
C ALA A 146 4.73 -10.77 16.12
N GLU A 147 3.57 -10.90 16.77
CA GLU A 147 3.45 -11.03 18.23
C GLU A 147 3.83 -12.43 18.74
N HIS A 148 3.56 -13.48 17.96
CA HIS A 148 3.63 -14.87 18.44
C HIS A 148 4.65 -15.75 17.71
N SER A 149 5.54 -15.18 16.91
CA SER A 149 6.60 -15.93 16.23
C SER A 149 7.93 -15.20 16.19
N GLN A 150 8.99 -15.91 15.80
CA GLN A 150 10.32 -15.35 15.53
C GLN A 150 10.58 -15.10 14.03
N LEU A 151 9.53 -15.10 13.21
CA LEU A 151 9.65 -14.91 11.78
C LEU A 151 10.21 -13.52 11.42
N SER A 152 11.00 -13.45 10.36
CA SER A 152 11.50 -12.20 9.79
C SER A 152 10.36 -11.36 9.17
N ALA A 153 10.59 -10.06 8.95
CA ALA A 153 9.61 -9.19 8.29
C ALA A 153 9.13 -9.77 6.95
N ARG A 154 10.06 -10.34 6.15
CA ARG A 154 9.76 -10.99 4.88
C ARG A 154 8.87 -12.21 5.05
N GLN A 155 9.22 -13.11 5.96
CA GLN A 155 8.44 -14.33 6.21
C GLN A 155 7.03 -14.01 6.70
N ILE A 156 6.88 -12.99 7.56
CA ILE A 156 5.57 -12.51 8.01
C ILE A 156 4.77 -12.00 6.82
N ALA A 157 5.35 -11.15 5.98
CA ALA A 157 4.66 -10.59 4.82
C ALA A 157 4.21 -11.68 3.83
N GLU A 158 5.08 -12.67 3.57
CA GLU A 158 4.78 -13.82 2.70
C GLU A 158 3.61 -14.66 3.24
N GLU A 159 3.66 -15.09 4.51
CA GLU A 159 2.60 -15.92 5.09
C GLU A 159 1.29 -15.15 5.29
N ALA A 160 1.36 -13.87 5.67
CA ALA A 160 0.18 -13.02 5.81
C ALA A 160 -0.55 -12.79 4.47
N MET A 161 0.20 -12.52 3.40
CA MET A 161 -0.39 -12.36 2.06
C MET A 161 -0.97 -13.68 1.53
N LYS A 162 -0.33 -14.81 1.83
CA LYS A 162 -0.84 -16.14 1.50
C LYS A 162 -2.15 -16.46 2.23
N ILE A 163 -2.27 -16.06 3.50
CA ILE A 163 -3.54 -16.17 4.24
C ILE A 163 -4.60 -15.27 3.60
N ALA A 164 -4.26 -14.01 3.30
CA ALA A 164 -5.18 -13.08 2.66
C ALA A 164 -5.68 -13.60 1.30
N GLY A 165 -4.82 -14.21 0.48
CA GLY A 165 -5.20 -14.80 -0.80
C GLY A 165 -6.07 -16.06 -0.71
N LYS A 166 -6.10 -16.73 0.45
CA LYS A 166 -7.03 -17.84 0.72
C LYS A 166 -8.40 -17.35 1.20
N MET A 167 -8.46 -16.18 1.81
CA MET A 167 -9.67 -15.64 2.44
C MET A 167 -10.41 -14.64 1.55
N CYS A 168 -9.69 -13.77 0.86
CA CYS A 168 -10.26 -12.70 0.05
C CYS A 168 -10.32 -13.11 -1.42
N ILE A 169 -11.53 -13.17 -1.98
CA ILE A 169 -11.76 -13.47 -3.41
C ILE A 169 -11.14 -12.44 -4.38
N TYR A 170 -10.68 -11.29 -3.86
CA TYR A 170 -10.05 -10.20 -4.61
C TYR A 170 -8.52 -10.13 -4.39
N THR A 171 -7.92 -11.17 -3.84
CA THR A 171 -6.47 -11.26 -3.56
C THR A 171 -5.97 -12.62 -4.00
N ASN A 172 -4.88 -12.68 -4.75
CA ASN A 172 -4.31 -13.94 -5.22
C ASN A 172 -2.97 -14.28 -4.53
N ASP A 173 -2.37 -15.39 -4.97
CA ASP A 173 -1.08 -15.90 -4.53
C ASP A 173 0.13 -15.33 -5.29
N LYS A 174 -0.09 -14.44 -6.27
CA LYS A 174 0.98 -13.81 -7.07
C LYS A 174 1.44 -12.53 -6.40
N VAL A 175 2.27 -12.71 -5.37
CA VAL A 175 2.78 -11.63 -4.54
C VAL A 175 4.12 -11.10 -5.09
N THR A 176 4.22 -9.77 -5.19
CA THR A 176 5.50 -9.05 -5.37
C THR A 176 5.95 -8.52 -4.01
N ILE A 177 7.25 -8.58 -3.74
CA ILE A 177 7.86 -8.18 -2.48
C ILE A 177 8.99 -7.20 -2.76
N GLU A 178 9.01 -6.09 -2.02
CA GLU A 178 10.07 -5.10 -2.01
C GLU A 178 10.56 -4.87 -0.56
N GLU A 179 11.86 -4.64 -0.39
CA GLU A 179 12.50 -4.54 0.92
C GLU A 179 13.46 -3.33 1.02
N LEU A 180 13.63 -2.79 2.23
CA LEU A 180 14.58 -1.73 2.58
C LEU A 180 15.57 -2.16 3.67
#